data_AF-A0A1S3VPF4-F1
#
_entry.id   AF-A0A1S3VPF4-F1
#
_cell.length_a   1.000
_cell.length_b   1.000
_cell.length_c   1.000
_cell.angle_alpha   90.00
_cell.angle_beta   90.00
_cell.angle_gamma   90.00
#
_symmetry.space_group_name_H-M   'P 1'
#
loop_
_entity.id
_entity.type
_entity.pdbx_description
1 polymer ?
#
loop_
_entity_poly.entity_id
_entity_poly.type
_entity_poly.pdbx_seq_one_letter_code
_entity_poly.pdbx_strand_id
1 'polypeptide(L)'
;MCAPISELEQEELLEKLEVFKIKGRDKHGRKILRIIGKFFPARLITVEVLKRYLEERVFPKLGKRKFAVLYVHTDVQRGENLPGISGLRSIYDAIPANVKENLEAFYFIHPGLQARLFLATLGRFLFNAGLYGKLKYISRVDFLWEHVKRNEVEIPEFVFDHDEDLEYRPMMDYGLESDHARVYGGAPTMDSPVTTYSMRCIS
;
A
#
# COMPACT_ATOMS: atom_id res chain seq x y z
N MET A 1 5.51 27.89 -3.16
CA MET A 1 6.30 26.92 -2.38
C MET A 1 5.79 27.02 -0.94
N CYS A 2 5.16 25.99 -0.39
CA CYS A 2 4.77 26.01 1.03
C CYS A 2 6.04 25.96 1.88
N ALA A 3 6.09 26.75 2.94
CA ALA A 3 7.17 26.66 3.91
C ALA A 3 7.27 25.22 4.43
N PRO A 4 8.48 24.68 4.64
CA PRO A 4 8.61 23.39 5.31
C PRO A 4 8.01 23.52 6.71
N ILE A 5 6.99 22.70 6.97
CA ILE A 5 6.38 22.59 8.31
C ILE A 5 7.43 22.08 9.30
N SER A 6 7.32 22.53 10.55
CA SER A 6 8.25 22.15 11.61
C SER A 6 8.22 20.63 11.87
N GLU A 7 9.29 20.09 12.47
CA GLU A 7 9.37 18.66 12.78
C GLU A 7 8.25 18.20 13.72
N LEU A 8 7.84 19.06 14.66
CA LEU A 8 6.73 18.78 15.59
C LEU A 8 5.39 18.67 14.84
N GLU A 9 5.12 19.59 13.91
CA GLU A 9 3.90 19.53 13.08
C GLU A 9 3.87 18.27 12.21
N GLN A 10 5.03 17.81 11.72
CA GLN A 10 5.14 16.55 10.97
C GLN A 10 4.77 15.33 11.83
N GLU A 11 5.23 15.29 13.08
CA GLU A 11 4.89 14.22 14.03
C GLU A 11 3.41 14.24 14.41
N GLU A 12 2.85 15.42 14.68
CA GLU A 12 1.42 15.60 14.95
C GLU A 12 0.56 15.16 13.77
N LEU A 13 0.98 15.43 12.53
CA LEU A 13 0.29 14.95 11.33
C LEU A 13 0.28 13.42 11.25
N LEU A 14 1.40 12.75 11.53
CA LEU A 14 1.45 11.28 11.56
C LEU A 14 0.49 10.67 12.57
N GLU A 15 0.40 11.28 13.75
CA GLU A 15 -0.48 10.81 14.81
C GLU A 15 -1.96 11.07 14.48
N LYS A 16 -2.29 12.29 14.02
CA LYS A 16 -3.65 12.68 13.65
C LYS A 16 -4.22 11.85 12.49
N LEU A 17 -3.38 11.50 11.52
CA LEU A 17 -3.78 10.70 10.36
C LEU A 17 -3.84 9.19 10.67
N GLU A 18 -3.51 8.78 11.89
CA GLU A 18 -3.48 7.37 12.34
C GLU A 18 -2.80 6.42 11.33
N VAL A 19 -1.74 6.90 10.68
CA VAL A 19 -1.08 6.17 9.58
C VAL A 19 -0.56 4.83 10.07
N PHE A 20 0.02 4.82 11.27
CA PHE A 20 0.57 3.64 11.93
C PHE A 20 -0.28 3.28 13.15
N LYS A 21 -0.98 2.14 13.10
CA LYS A 21 -1.79 1.66 14.23
C LYS A 21 -1.49 0.20 14.51
N ILE A 22 -1.11 -0.12 15.75
CA ILE A 22 -0.92 -1.51 16.17
C ILE A 22 -2.24 -2.01 16.71
N LYS A 23 -2.95 -2.82 15.94
CA LYS A 23 -4.26 -3.36 16.31
C LYS A 23 -4.47 -4.73 15.70
N GLY A 24 -4.94 -5.64 16.54
CA GLY A 24 -5.23 -7.02 16.18
C GLY A 24 -4.03 -7.95 16.13
N ARG A 25 -4.33 -9.23 15.89
CA ARG A 25 -3.35 -10.29 15.73
C ARG A 25 -3.65 -11.14 14.52
N ASP A 26 -2.61 -11.71 13.96
CA ASP A 26 -2.76 -12.70 12.91
C ASP A 26 -3.16 -14.07 13.50
N LYS A 27 -3.42 -15.05 12.63
CA LYS A 27 -3.76 -16.41 13.08
C LYS A 27 -2.63 -17.13 13.83
N HIS A 28 -1.39 -16.64 13.70
CA HIS A 28 -0.23 -17.13 14.45
C HIS A 28 -0.04 -16.41 15.80
N GLY A 29 -0.96 -15.51 16.17
CA GLY A 29 -0.94 -14.76 17.43
C GLY A 29 0.03 -13.56 17.45
N ARG A 30 0.65 -13.24 16.31
CA ARG A 30 1.58 -12.12 16.12
C ARG A 30 0.81 -10.80 16.04
N LYS A 31 1.36 -9.74 16.65
CA LYS A 31 0.74 -8.39 16.56
C LYS A 31 0.74 -7.91 15.10
N ILE A 32 -0.27 -7.14 14.73
CA ILE A 32 -0.36 -6.51 13.41
C ILE A 32 -0.11 -5.02 13.52
N LEU A 33 0.87 -4.52 12.77
CA LEU A 33 1.06 -3.10 12.49
C LEU A 33 0.29 -2.75 11.21
N ARG A 34 -0.83 -2.05 11.35
CA ARG A 34 -1.61 -1.50 10.23
C ARG A 34 -0.96 -0.20 9.75
N ILE A 35 -0.75 -0.12 8.44
CA ILE A 35 -0.24 1.05 7.73
C ILE A 35 -1.24 1.41 6.64
N ILE A 36 -1.80 2.62 6.68
CA ILE A 36 -2.73 3.10 5.65
C ILE A 36 -1.98 4.03 4.70
N GLY A 37 -1.70 3.55 3.48
CA GLY A 37 -0.93 4.31 2.51
C GLY A 37 -1.62 5.61 2.07
N LYS A 38 -2.95 5.62 1.94
CA LYS A 38 -3.75 6.81 1.53
C LYS A 38 -3.50 8.02 2.42
N PHE A 39 -3.21 7.79 3.69
CA PHE A 39 -3.02 8.85 4.68
C PHE A 39 -1.56 9.17 4.94
N PHE A 40 -0.60 8.59 4.21
CA PHE A 40 0.81 8.89 4.42
C PHE A 40 1.20 10.17 3.67
N PRO A 41 1.52 11.30 4.35
CA PRO A 41 1.77 12.57 3.69
C PRO A 41 3.24 12.64 3.24
N ALA A 42 3.58 11.91 2.18
CA ALA A 42 4.96 11.71 1.72
C ALA A 42 5.70 13.01 1.36
N ARG A 43 4.98 14.07 0.99
CA ARG A 43 5.55 15.37 0.61
C ARG A 43 5.89 16.25 1.80
N LEU A 44 5.27 16.00 2.95
CA LEU A 44 5.37 16.84 4.13
C LEU A 44 6.33 16.27 5.18
N ILE A 45 6.61 14.97 5.13
CA ILE A 45 7.40 14.27 6.14
C ILE A 45 8.78 13.92 5.60
N THR A 46 9.81 14.27 6.36
CA THR A 46 11.19 13.85 6.09
C THR A 46 11.46 12.44 6.62
N VAL A 47 12.46 11.77 6.05
CA VAL A 47 12.81 10.40 6.45
C VAL A 47 13.31 10.36 7.90
N GLU A 48 14.00 11.42 8.33
CA GLU A 48 14.55 11.57 9.67
C GLU A 48 13.44 11.67 10.72
N VAL A 49 12.43 12.50 10.48
CA VAL A 49 11.27 12.64 11.37
C VAL A 49 10.47 11.35 11.42
N LEU A 50 10.23 10.71 10.26
CA LEU A 50 9.54 9.42 10.23
C LEU A 50 10.30 8.35 11.02
N LYS A 51 11.63 8.29 10.85
CA LYS A 51 12.48 7.35 11.57
C LYS A 51 12.33 7.54 13.08
N ARG A 52 12.50 8.77 13.57
CA ARG A 52 12.36 9.12 14.99
C ARG A 52 10.98 8.74 15.52
N TYR A 53 9.92 9.10 14.80
CA TYR A 53 8.55 8.75 15.17
C TYR A 53 8.36 7.23 15.29
N LEU A 54 8.85 6.45 14.32
CA LEU A 54 8.74 4.99 14.35
C LEU A 54 9.53 4.39 15.53
N GLU A 55 10.75 4.88 15.78
CA GLU A 55 11.62 4.43 16.88
C GLU A 55 11.06 4.75 18.27
N GLU A 56 10.41 5.90 18.44
CA GLU A 56 9.90 6.34 19.75
C GLU A 56 8.46 5.87 20.02
N ARG A 57 7.61 5.83 19.00
CA ARG A 57 6.15 5.62 19.19
C ARG A 57 5.65 4.26 18.72
N VAL A 58 6.29 3.65 17.72
CA VAL A 58 5.78 2.43 17.08
C VAL A 58 6.56 1.19 17.49
N PHE A 59 7.88 1.16 17.27
CA PHE A 59 8.73 -0.01 17.55
C PHE A 59 8.73 -0.43 19.02
N PRO A 60 8.72 0.47 20.03
CA PRO A 60 8.66 0.08 21.43
C PRO A 60 7.36 -0.65 21.78
N LYS A 61 6.24 -0.28 21.14
CA LYS A 61 4.92 -0.93 21.32
C LYS A 61 4.85 -2.31 20.67
N LEU A 62 5.61 -2.55 19.60
CA LEU A 62 5.77 -3.90 19.01
C LEU A 62 6.59 -4.79 19.95
N GLY A 63 7.65 -4.23 20.53
CA GLY A 63 8.59 -4.91 21.41
C GLY A 63 9.50 -5.87 20.65
N LYS A 64 10.23 -6.74 21.38
CA LYS A 64 11.14 -7.74 20.79
C LYS A 64 10.44 -8.99 20.22
N ARG A 65 9.12 -8.94 20.02
CA ARG A 65 8.33 -10.09 19.56
C ARG A 65 8.15 -10.04 18.05
N LYS A 66 7.99 -11.23 17.46
CA LYS A 66 7.62 -11.38 16.06
C LYS A 66 6.27 -10.70 15.77
N PHE A 67 6.19 -9.97 14.67
CA PHE A 67 5.00 -9.23 14.27
C PHE A 67 4.75 -9.34 12.76
N ALA A 68 3.57 -8.93 12.32
CA ALA A 68 3.21 -8.80 10.93
C ALA A 68 2.84 -7.35 10.60
N VAL A 69 3.03 -6.96 9.34
CA VAL A 69 2.60 -5.66 8.82
C VAL A 69 1.40 -5.88 7.91
N LEU A 70 0.41 -5.02 8.04
CA LEU A 70 -0.71 -4.91 7.13
C LEU A 70 -0.65 -3.54 6.45
N TYR A 71 -0.26 -3.53 5.19
CA TYR A 71 -0.22 -2.33 4.36
C TYR A 71 -1.45 -2.26 3.47
N VAL A 72 -2.25 -1.22 3.65
CA VAL A 72 -3.43 -0.91 2.85
C VAL A 72 -3.03 0.09 1.78
N HIS A 73 -3.10 -0.34 0.52
CA HIS A 73 -2.70 0.47 -0.64
C HIS A 73 -3.87 1.06 -1.43
N THR A 74 -5.09 0.88 -0.94
CA THR A 74 -6.30 1.44 -1.52
C THR A 74 -6.19 2.96 -1.66
N ASP A 75 -6.54 3.47 -2.84
CA ASP A 75 -6.46 4.89 -3.24
C ASP A 75 -5.08 5.56 -3.06
N VAL A 76 -3.99 4.79 -3.07
CA VAL A 76 -2.65 5.37 -2.93
C VAL A 76 -2.20 5.98 -4.26
N GLN A 77 -2.06 7.30 -4.27
CA GLN A 77 -1.54 8.04 -5.41
C GLN A 77 -0.02 8.24 -5.31
N ARG A 78 0.71 7.85 -6.38
CA ARG A 78 2.18 7.97 -6.46
C ARG A 78 2.71 9.40 -6.32
N GLY A 79 1.95 10.40 -6.79
CA GLY A 79 2.38 11.81 -6.77
C GLY A 79 2.14 12.52 -5.44
N GLU A 80 1.33 11.94 -4.55
CA GLU A 80 0.87 12.62 -3.34
C GLU A 80 1.29 11.87 -2.07
N ASN A 81 0.97 10.58 -2.00
CA ASN A 81 1.02 9.81 -0.76
C ASN A 81 2.14 8.76 -0.73
N LEU A 82 2.83 8.55 -1.84
CA LEU A 82 3.89 7.54 -1.94
C LEU A 82 5.25 8.23 -1.98
N PRO A 83 6.16 7.91 -1.05
CA PRO A 83 7.54 8.36 -1.20
C PRO A 83 8.11 7.74 -2.49
N GLY A 84 8.80 8.56 -3.28
CA GLY A 84 9.49 8.08 -4.47
C GLY A 84 10.48 6.94 -4.15
N ILE A 85 11.04 6.30 -5.18
CA ILE A 85 11.90 5.11 -5.04
C ILE A 85 13.02 5.32 -4.01
N SER A 86 13.69 6.48 -4.08
CA SER A 86 14.74 6.86 -3.12
C SER A 86 14.19 6.98 -1.70
N GLY A 87 13.06 7.68 -1.51
CA GLY A 87 12.43 7.82 -0.20
C GLY A 87 12.02 6.48 0.38
N LEU A 88 11.41 5.59 -0.41
CA LEU A 88 11.01 4.25 0.03
C LEU A 88 12.23 3.41 0.47
N ARG A 89 13.34 3.51 -0.27
CA ARG A 89 14.61 2.88 0.11
C ARG A 89 15.15 3.46 1.41
N SER A 90 15.20 4.79 1.54
CA SER A 90 15.69 5.45 2.74
C SER A 90 14.86 5.11 3.98
N ILE A 91 13.53 5.04 3.84
CA ILE A 91 12.63 4.59 4.91
C ILE A 91 12.92 3.15 5.30
N TYR A 92 13.08 2.25 4.32
CA TYR A 92 13.44 0.86 4.60
C TYR A 92 14.80 0.76 5.30
N ASP A 93 15.80 1.50 4.84
CA ASP A 93 17.16 1.50 5.41
C ASP A 93 17.17 2.06 6.84
N ALA A 94 16.32 3.06 7.13
CA ALA A 94 16.15 3.65 8.44
C ALA A 94 15.59 2.68 9.50
N ILE A 95 14.89 1.61 9.10
CA ILE A 95 14.35 0.61 10.04
C ILE A 95 15.50 -0.21 10.65
N PRO A 96 15.60 -0.30 11.99
CA PRO A 96 16.61 -1.11 12.67
C PRO A 96 16.57 -2.60 12.27
N ALA A 97 17.74 -3.25 12.22
CA ALA A 97 17.87 -4.65 11.78
C ALA A 97 17.05 -5.63 12.64
N ASN A 98 17.02 -5.43 13.96
CA ASN A 98 16.20 -6.22 14.88
C ASN A 98 14.69 -6.13 14.58
N VAL A 99 14.21 -4.98 14.09
CA VAL A 99 12.79 -4.83 13.69
C VAL A 99 12.53 -5.55 12.38
N LYS A 100 13.45 -5.46 11.41
CA LYS A 100 13.38 -6.18 10.12
C LYS A 100 13.38 -7.71 10.31
N GLU A 101 14.15 -8.21 11.26
CA GLU A 101 14.21 -9.65 11.59
C GLU A 101 12.94 -10.15 12.25
N ASN A 102 12.35 -9.34 13.16
CA ASN A 102 11.11 -9.68 13.85
C ASN A 102 9.85 -9.59 12.97
N LEU A 103 9.93 -8.90 11.84
CA LEU A 103 8.85 -8.89 10.86
C LEU A 103 8.76 -10.27 10.20
N GLU A 104 7.63 -10.95 10.29
CA GLU A 104 7.46 -12.31 9.75
C GLU A 104 6.57 -12.37 8.51
N ALA A 105 5.65 -11.42 8.35
CA ALA A 105 4.73 -11.36 7.21
C ALA A 105 4.41 -9.90 6.89
N PHE A 106 4.34 -9.59 5.60
CA PHE A 106 3.91 -8.30 5.10
C PHE A 106 2.70 -8.51 4.18
N TYR A 107 1.52 -8.24 4.69
CA TYR A 107 0.26 -8.33 3.96
C TYR A 107 0.03 -7.03 3.20
N PHE A 108 0.01 -7.09 1.88
CA PHE A 108 -0.21 -5.95 1.00
C PHE A 108 -1.61 -6.06 0.40
N ILE A 109 -2.54 -5.25 0.90
CA ILE A 109 -3.94 -5.18 0.44
C ILE A 109 -4.09 -4.21 -0.73
N HIS A 110 -4.88 -4.63 -1.71
CA HIS A 110 -5.22 -3.92 -2.95
C HIS A 110 -3.95 -3.42 -3.70
N PRO A 111 -2.97 -4.31 -3.94
CA PRO A 111 -1.85 -3.96 -4.82
C PRO A 111 -2.38 -3.87 -6.25
N GLY A 112 -2.57 -2.66 -6.76
CA GLY A 112 -2.86 -2.44 -8.17
C GLY A 112 -1.72 -2.93 -9.08
N LEU A 113 -1.98 -3.10 -10.37
CA LEU A 113 -1.04 -3.66 -11.34
C LEU A 113 0.31 -2.91 -11.34
N GLN A 114 0.27 -1.58 -11.29
CA GLN A 114 1.47 -0.76 -11.28
C GLN A 114 2.34 -1.02 -10.04
N ALA A 115 1.72 -1.22 -8.87
CA ALA A 115 2.43 -1.54 -7.63
C ALA A 115 3.03 -2.95 -7.68
N ARG A 116 2.27 -3.93 -8.20
CA ARG A 116 2.79 -5.29 -8.43
C ARG A 116 3.97 -5.30 -9.37
N LEU A 117 3.88 -4.60 -10.52
CA LEU A 117 4.96 -4.51 -11.49
C LEU A 117 6.19 -3.80 -10.93
N PHE A 118 5.99 -2.71 -10.17
CA PHE A 118 7.06 -2.02 -9.48
C PHE A 118 7.78 -2.94 -8.48
N LEU A 119 7.04 -3.68 -7.67
CA LEU A 119 7.62 -4.61 -6.69
C LEU A 119 8.27 -5.82 -7.37
N ALA A 120 7.72 -6.31 -8.48
CA ALA A 120 8.32 -7.40 -9.25
C ALA A 120 9.66 -6.97 -9.88
N THR A 121 9.75 -5.74 -10.40
CA THR A 121 10.95 -5.23 -11.08
C THR A 121 12.02 -4.72 -10.10
N LEU A 122 11.61 -3.95 -9.08
CA LEU A 122 12.53 -3.25 -8.18
C LEU A 122 12.48 -3.74 -6.74
N GLY A 123 11.44 -4.48 -6.34
CA GLY A 123 11.24 -4.88 -4.94
C GLY A 123 12.40 -5.71 -4.38
N ARG A 124 13.02 -6.58 -5.18
CA ARG A 124 14.20 -7.37 -4.75
C ARG A 124 15.46 -6.53 -4.53
N PHE A 125 15.59 -5.40 -5.22
CA PHE A 125 16.72 -4.49 -5.09
C PHE A 125 16.51 -3.47 -3.97
N LEU A 126 15.28 -2.96 -3.83
CA LEU A 126 14.94 -1.95 -2.83
C LEU A 126 14.77 -2.54 -1.44
N PHE A 127 14.20 -3.75 -1.38
CA PHE A 127 13.97 -4.47 -0.14
C PHE A 127 14.90 -5.68 -0.12
N ASN A 128 15.59 -5.90 1.00
CA ASN A 128 16.38 -7.12 1.18
C ASN A 128 15.51 -8.34 0.84
N ALA A 129 16.11 -9.38 0.26
CA ALA A 129 15.42 -10.62 -0.14
C ALA A 129 14.55 -11.19 1.00
N GLY A 130 14.96 -10.99 2.26
CA GLY A 130 14.19 -11.38 3.44
C GLY A 130 12.84 -10.67 3.58
N LEU A 131 12.71 -9.38 3.25
CA LEU A 131 11.42 -8.68 3.28
C LEU A 131 10.57 -9.06 2.06
N TYR A 132 11.17 -9.09 0.87
CA TYR A 132 10.45 -9.44 -0.35
C TYR A 132 9.87 -10.86 -0.28
N GLY A 133 10.58 -11.82 0.31
CA GLY A 133 10.08 -13.18 0.53
C GLY A 133 8.95 -13.30 1.57
N LYS A 134 8.76 -12.27 2.41
CA LYS A 134 7.67 -12.21 3.41
C LYS A 134 6.43 -11.47 2.88
N LEU A 135 6.51 -10.94 1.66
CA LEU A 135 5.45 -10.16 1.03
C LEU A 135 4.34 -11.07 0.54
N LYS A 136 3.10 -10.76 0.92
CA LYS A 136 1.89 -11.47 0.53
C LYS A 136 0.92 -10.48 -0.11
N TYR A 137 0.65 -10.66 -1.39
CA TYR A 137 -0.33 -9.86 -2.11
C TYR A 137 -1.74 -10.34 -1.80
N ILE A 138 -2.60 -9.41 -1.42
CA ILE A 138 -4.00 -9.65 -1.08
C ILE A 138 -4.83 -8.74 -1.98
N SER A 139 -5.43 -9.32 -3.01
CA SER A 139 -6.24 -8.56 -3.97
C SER A 139 -7.61 -8.19 -3.44
N ARG A 140 -8.12 -8.94 -2.45
CA ARG A 140 -9.42 -8.70 -1.80
C ARG A 140 -9.35 -8.83 -0.30
N VAL A 141 -10.17 -8.07 0.40
CA VAL A 141 -10.27 -8.09 1.87
C VAL A 141 -10.64 -9.49 2.38
N ASP A 142 -11.45 -10.25 1.65
CA ASP A 142 -11.82 -11.61 2.06
C ASP A 142 -10.62 -12.56 2.23
N PHE A 143 -9.61 -12.44 1.36
CA PHE A 143 -8.39 -13.25 1.43
C PHE A 143 -7.48 -12.84 2.60
N LEU A 144 -7.68 -11.64 3.17
CA LEU A 144 -7.01 -11.24 4.42
C LEU A 144 -7.43 -12.13 5.58
N TRP A 145 -8.71 -12.51 5.65
CA TRP A 145 -9.26 -13.31 6.75
C TRP A 145 -8.74 -14.75 6.78
N GLU A 146 -8.10 -15.21 5.72
CA GLU A 146 -7.37 -16.48 5.73
C GLU A 146 -6.12 -16.41 6.60
N HIS A 147 -5.55 -15.22 6.77
CA HIS A 147 -4.29 -14.97 7.44
C HIS A 147 -4.44 -14.27 8.80
N VAL A 148 -5.47 -13.44 8.92
CA VAL A 148 -5.73 -12.56 10.04
C VAL A 148 -7.06 -12.92 10.70
N LYS A 149 -7.15 -12.75 12.03
CA LYS A 149 -8.41 -12.98 12.74
C LYS A 149 -9.40 -11.88 12.43
N ARG A 150 -10.61 -12.27 12.02
CA ARG A 150 -11.74 -11.33 11.81
C ARG A 150 -12.03 -10.57 13.11
N ASN A 151 -12.50 -9.33 13.00
CA ASN A 151 -12.83 -8.40 14.09
C ASN A 151 -11.67 -7.93 14.99
N GLU A 152 -10.47 -8.50 14.85
CA GLU A 152 -9.30 -8.02 15.59
C GLU A 152 -8.59 -6.86 14.88
N VAL A 153 -8.67 -6.79 13.55
CA VAL A 153 -8.09 -5.70 12.75
C VAL A 153 -9.17 -4.77 12.25
N GLU A 154 -8.96 -3.48 12.49
CA GLU A 154 -9.82 -2.41 12.02
C GLU A 154 -9.37 -1.97 10.61
N ILE A 155 -10.16 -2.37 9.62
CA ILE A 155 -10.02 -1.94 8.23
C ILE A 155 -10.95 -0.74 8.01
N PRO A 156 -10.46 0.40 7.50
CA PRO A 156 -11.30 1.56 7.19
C PRO A 156 -12.39 1.25 6.15
N GLU A 157 -13.53 1.95 6.24
CA GLU A 157 -14.70 1.76 5.36
C GLU A 157 -14.37 1.91 3.87
N PHE A 158 -13.59 2.93 3.50
CA PHE A 158 -13.17 3.16 2.11
C PHE A 158 -12.43 1.98 1.46
N VAL A 159 -11.84 1.09 2.27
CA VAL A 159 -11.19 -0.12 1.76
C VAL A 159 -12.23 -1.14 1.31
N PHE A 160 -13.34 -1.24 2.02
CA PHE A 160 -14.47 -2.10 1.65
C PHE A 160 -15.20 -1.56 0.43
N ASP A 161 -15.42 -0.24 0.35
CA ASP A 161 -16.01 0.40 -0.83
C ASP A 161 -15.20 0.06 -2.10
N HIS A 162 -13.88 0.14 -2.01
CA HIS A 162 -12.99 -0.24 -3.11
C HIS A 162 -12.98 -1.75 -3.40
N ASP A 163 -13.11 -2.60 -2.37
CA ASP A 163 -13.22 -4.06 -2.57
C ASP A 163 -14.49 -4.41 -3.34
N GLU A 164 -15.60 -3.72 -3.04
CA GLU A 164 -16.88 -3.86 -3.74
C GLU A 164 -16.76 -3.39 -5.20
N ASP A 165 -16.13 -2.23 -5.44
CA ASP A 165 -15.85 -1.76 -6.80
C ASP A 165 -15.03 -2.78 -7.61
N LEU A 166 -14.03 -3.41 -7.00
CA LEU A 166 -13.22 -4.46 -7.64
C LEU A 166 -14.01 -5.75 -7.90
N GLU A 167 -15.01 -6.07 -7.08
CA GLU A 167 -15.88 -7.21 -7.31
C GLU A 167 -16.75 -7.02 -8.56
N TYR A 168 -17.27 -5.81 -8.78
CA TYR A 168 -18.06 -5.49 -9.97
C TYR A 168 -17.20 -5.12 -11.19
N ARG A 169 -16.00 -4.58 -10.98
CA ARG A 169 -15.08 -4.08 -12.02
C ARG A 169 -13.64 -4.53 -11.76
N PRO A 170 -13.33 -5.83 -11.98
CA PRO A 170 -11.99 -6.36 -11.75
C PRO A 170 -10.88 -5.70 -12.57
N MET A 171 -11.25 -5.00 -13.66
CA MET A 171 -10.33 -4.32 -14.56
C MET A 171 -9.80 -2.97 -14.04
N MET A 172 -10.43 -2.39 -13.01
CA MET A 172 -9.99 -1.13 -12.39
C MET A 172 -8.53 -1.20 -11.89
N ASP A 173 -8.16 -2.34 -11.31
CA ASP A 173 -6.81 -2.61 -10.78
C ASP A 173 -5.71 -2.61 -11.84
N TYR A 174 -6.07 -2.71 -13.13
CA TYR A 174 -5.14 -2.72 -14.26
C TYR A 174 -4.87 -1.33 -14.84
N GLY A 175 -5.54 -0.27 -14.35
CA GLY A 175 -5.42 1.07 -14.91
C GLY A 175 -5.92 1.17 -16.35
N LEU A 176 -6.78 0.23 -16.76
CA LEU A 176 -7.36 0.13 -18.11
C LEU A 176 -8.73 0.82 -18.21
N GLU A 177 -9.30 1.24 -17.08
CA GLU A 177 -10.56 1.99 -17.08
C GLU A 177 -10.27 3.49 -17.27
N SER A 178 -10.76 4.04 -18.38
CA SER A 178 -10.77 5.48 -18.63
C SER A 178 -11.87 6.15 -17.79
N ASP A 179 -11.69 7.42 -17.40
CA ASP A 179 -12.62 8.28 -16.65
C ASP A 179 -13.98 8.56 -17.35
N HIS A 180 -14.36 7.74 -18.33
CA HIS A 180 -15.66 7.84 -18.96
C HIS A 180 -16.73 7.36 -17.99
N ALA A 181 -17.51 8.30 -17.45
CA ALA A 181 -18.77 8.02 -16.79
C ALA A 181 -19.65 7.18 -17.73
N ARG A 182 -19.71 5.87 -17.49
CA ARG A 182 -20.61 4.99 -18.24
C ARG A 182 -21.96 4.97 -17.55
N VAL A 183 -22.93 5.53 -18.27
CA VAL A 183 -24.37 5.39 -18.05
C VAL A 183 -24.69 3.94 -17.72
N TYR A 184 -25.40 3.72 -16.61
CA TYR A 184 -25.95 2.41 -16.25
C TYR A 184 -26.78 1.87 -17.43
N GLY A 185 -26.31 0.79 -18.07
CA GLY A 185 -27.10 0.07 -19.05
C GLY A 185 -26.28 -0.82 -20.00
N GLY A 186 -26.39 -2.13 -19.80
CA GLY A 186 -26.08 -3.13 -20.84
C GLY A 186 -24.82 -3.96 -20.59
N ALA A 187 -25.01 -5.28 -20.45
CA ALA A 187 -23.97 -6.28 -20.49
C ALA A 187 -23.07 -6.12 -21.75
N PRO A 188 -21.75 -6.40 -21.68
CA PRO A 188 -20.88 -6.26 -22.83
C PRO A 188 -21.15 -7.40 -23.80
N THR A 189 -21.90 -7.13 -24.87
CA THR A 189 -21.83 -7.93 -26.09
C THR A 189 -20.45 -7.72 -26.70
N MET A 190 -19.68 -8.80 -26.79
CA MET A 190 -18.43 -8.89 -27.55
C MET A 190 -18.71 -8.49 -28.99
N ASP A 191 -18.24 -7.32 -29.41
CA ASP A 191 -17.92 -7.01 -30.81
C ASP A 191 -16.99 -5.79 -30.85
N SER A 192 -15.69 -6.02 -30.96
CA SER A 192 -14.71 -5.00 -31.35
C SER A 192 -14.35 -5.22 -32.82
N PRO A 193 -14.60 -4.28 -33.74
CA PRO A 193 -13.98 -4.34 -35.05
C PRO A 193 -12.54 -3.85 -34.92
N VAL A 194 -11.61 -4.72 -35.28
CA VAL A 194 -10.18 -4.46 -35.41
C VAL A 194 -9.96 -3.24 -36.31
N THR A 195 -9.40 -2.16 -35.77
CA THR A 195 -8.97 -1.00 -36.57
C THR A 195 -7.71 -1.37 -37.34
N THR A 196 -7.86 -1.80 -38.59
CA THR A 196 -6.76 -2.02 -39.53
C THR A 196 -6.04 -0.71 -39.81
N TYR A 197 -4.76 -0.62 -39.45
CA TYR A 197 -3.87 0.48 -39.81
C TYR A 197 -3.62 0.45 -41.33
N SER A 198 -3.98 1.54 -42.01
CA SER A 198 -3.80 1.71 -43.47
C SER A 198 -2.34 2.07 -43.79
N MET A 199 -1.61 1.16 -44.42
CA MET A 199 -0.33 1.44 -45.07
C MET A 199 -0.58 1.98 -46.47
N ARG A 200 -0.45 3.29 -46.68
CA ARG A 200 -0.28 3.85 -48.04
C ARG A 200 1.10 4.48 -48.15
N CYS A 201 1.90 3.85 -49.01
CA CYS A 201 3.20 4.29 -49.48
C CYS A 201 3.10 5.65 -50.18
N ILE A 202 4.11 6.49 -50.02
CA ILE A 202 4.38 7.61 -50.93
C ILE A 202 5.66 7.24 -51.68
N SER A 203 5.56 7.26 -53.01
CA SER A 203 6.65 7.13 -53.99
C SER A 203 7.45 8.41 -54.10
#